data_AF-A0A946AUE3-F1
#
_entry.id   AF-A0A946AUE3-F1
#
_cell.length_a   1.000
_cell.length_b   1.000
_cell.length_c   1.000
_cell.angle_alpha   90.00
_cell.angle_beta   90.00
_cell.angle_gamma   90.00
#
_symmetry.space_group_name_H-M   'P 1'
#
loop_
_entity.id
_entity.type
_entity.pdbx_description
1 polymer ?
#
loop_
_entity_poly.entity_id
_entity_poly.type
_entity_poly.pdbx_seq_one_letter_code
_entity_poly.pdbx_strand_id
1 'polypeptide(L)'
;DKQSDEILKELTNFADHFILVRPNKERSENPARLKEILKNYNVSCEVIENIPKAIIKAKKNALPNGIVCITGSIFTVGEAKQYLINEPDNKINSSPFTGLHLNG
;
A
#
# COMPACT_ATOMS: atom_id res chain seq x y z
N ASP A 1 14.40 -1.70 -11.85
CA ASP A 1 14.73 -1.64 -13.30
C ASP A 1 14.30 -0.26 -13.80
N LYS A 2 14.57 0.16 -15.04
CA LYS A 2 14.03 1.43 -15.61
C LYS A 2 12.51 1.55 -15.46
N GLN A 3 11.83 0.41 -15.38
CA GLN A 3 10.40 0.28 -15.07
C GLN A 3 10.01 0.94 -13.74
N SER A 4 10.83 0.83 -12.69
CA SER A 4 10.54 1.40 -11.38
C SER A 4 10.52 2.93 -11.41
N ASP A 5 11.40 3.52 -12.22
CA ASP A 5 11.55 4.97 -12.35
C ASP A 5 10.32 5.57 -13.06
N GLU A 6 9.85 4.92 -14.13
CA GLU A 6 8.64 5.32 -14.87
C GLU A 6 7.37 5.16 -14.03
N ILE A 7 7.23 4.05 -13.31
CA ILE A 7 6.10 3.82 -12.40
C ILE A 7 6.08 4.88 -11.30
N LEU A 8 7.23 5.13 -10.65
CA LEU A 8 7.31 6.15 -9.60
C LEU A 8 6.98 7.53 -10.14
N LYS A 9 7.50 7.89 -11.31
CA LYS A 9 7.17 9.16 -11.98
C LYS A 9 5.66 9.30 -12.16
N GLU A 10 4.99 8.28 -12.69
CA GLU A 10 3.54 8.35 -12.89
C GLU A 10 2.79 8.50 -11.57
N LEU A 11 3.19 7.74 -10.54
CA LEU A 11 2.57 7.81 -9.22
C LEU A 11 2.76 9.17 -8.54
N THR A 12 3.87 9.87 -8.80
CA THR A 12 4.11 11.21 -8.21
C THR A 12 3.09 12.25 -8.66
N ASN A 13 2.39 12.03 -9.77
CA ASN A 13 1.30 12.90 -10.22
C ASN A 13 0.04 12.79 -9.35
N PHE A 14 -0.10 11.72 -8.57
CA PHE A 14 -1.33 11.41 -7.83
C PHE A 14 -1.14 11.34 -6.31
N ALA A 15 0.10 11.18 -5.84
CA ALA A 15 0.39 10.93 -4.43
C ALA A 15 1.21 12.08 -3.82
N ASP A 16 0.69 12.65 -2.73
CA ASP A 16 1.39 13.69 -1.95
C ASP A 16 2.51 13.12 -1.07
N HIS A 17 2.42 11.84 -0.71
CA HIS A 17 3.35 11.18 0.19
C HIS A 17 3.54 9.70 -0.13
N PHE A 18 4.79 9.24 -0.05
CA PHE A 18 5.19 7.86 -0.31
C PHE A 18 5.79 7.20 0.94
N ILE A 19 5.34 5.98 1.25
CA ILE A 19 6.00 5.10 2.21
C ILE A 19 6.61 3.94 1.44
N LEU A 20 7.94 3.90 1.40
CA LEU A 20 8.69 2.88 0.69
C LEU A 20 8.90 1.66 1.60
N VAL A 21 8.49 0.50 1.12
CA VAL A 21 8.52 -0.77 1.86
C VAL A 21 9.42 -1.80 1.17
N ARG A 22 9.77 -2.88 1.88
CA ARG A 22 10.49 -4.01 1.30
C ARG A 22 9.73 -5.30 1.58
N PRO A 23 9.03 -5.91 0.60
CA PRO A 23 8.41 -7.21 0.81
C PRO A 23 9.49 -8.26 1.09
N ASN A 24 9.14 -9.30 1.84
CA ASN A 24 10.02 -10.36 2.30
C ASN A 24 10.39 -11.33 1.15
N LYS A 25 11.12 -10.80 0.16
CA LYS A 25 11.66 -11.51 -0.99
C LYS A 25 13.10 -11.07 -1.23
N GLU A 26 13.94 -12.05 -1.56
CA GLU A 26 15.38 -11.89 -1.77
C GLU A 26 15.73 -10.91 -2.91
N ARG A 27 14.82 -10.77 -3.91
CA ARG A 27 14.97 -9.89 -5.08
C ARG A 27 14.31 -8.50 -4.94
N SER A 28 13.87 -8.10 -3.74
CA SER A 28 13.22 -6.80 -3.55
C SER A 28 14.18 -5.64 -3.80
N GLU A 29 13.74 -4.67 -4.61
CA GLU A 29 14.44 -3.40 -4.84
C GLU A 29 14.77 -2.71 -3.51
N ASN A 30 15.96 -2.09 -3.44
CA ASN A 30 16.39 -1.38 -2.25
C ASN A 30 15.55 -0.09 -2.08
N PRO A 31 14.83 0.08 -0.96
CA PRO A 31 14.02 1.28 -0.70
C PRO A 31 14.83 2.59 -0.77
N ALA A 32 16.12 2.56 -0.44
CA ALA A 32 16.99 3.73 -0.56
C ALA A 32 17.13 4.21 -2.02
N ARG A 33 17.15 3.29 -2.99
CA ARG A 33 17.20 3.65 -4.42
C ARG A 33 15.92 4.34 -4.87
N LEU A 34 14.76 3.81 -4.45
CA LEU A 34 13.45 4.41 -4.74
C LEU A 34 13.34 5.82 -4.13
N LYS A 35 13.91 6.01 -2.94
CA LYS A 35 14.01 7.33 -2.30
C LYS A 35 14.83 8.32 -3.11
N GLU A 36 15.97 7.91 -3.67
CA GLU A 36 16.77 8.79 -4.55
C GLU A 36 16.00 9.20 -5.81
N ILE A 37 15.19 8.31 -6.39
CA ILE A 37 14.33 8.63 -7.53
C ILE A 37 13.29 9.69 -7.12
N LEU A 38 12.61 9.49 -5.98
CA LEU A 38 11.56 10.39 -5.50
C LEU A 38 12.05 11.78 -5.11
N LYS A 39 13.32 11.93 -4.69
CA LYS A 39 13.93 13.24 -4.45
C LYS A 39 13.84 14.17 -5.66
N ASN A 40 13.85 13.62 -6.87
CA ASN A 40 13.79 14.41 -8.10
C ASN A 40 12.39 14.95 -8.41
N TYR A 41 11.36 14.49 -7.71
CA TYR A 41 9.95 14.83 -7.97
C TYR A 41 9.33 15.71 -6.88
N ASN A 42 10.14 16.20 -5.92
CA ASN A 42 9.72 17.09 -4.83
C ASN A 42 8.51 16.55 -4.01
N VAL A 43 8.36 15.23 -3.95
CA VAL A 43 7.34 14.54 -3.13
C VAL A 43 7.93 14.11 -1.79
N SER A 44 7.09 14.11 -0.76
CA SER A 44 7.49 13.62 0.56
C SER A 44 7.61 12.10 0.53
N CYS A 45 8.71 11.54 1.02
CA CYS A 45 8.86 10.09 1.14
C CYS A 45 9.61 9.65 2.40
N GLU A 46 9.17 8.54 2.97
CA GLU A 46 9.85 7.85 4.07
C GLU A 46 10.05 6.36 3.76
N VAL A 47 11.00 5.72 4.45
CA VAL A 47 11.27 4.28 4.30
C VAL A 47 10.82 3.58 5.57
N ILE A 48 9.86 2.67 5.45
CA ILE A 48 9.41 1.77 6.50
C ILE A 48 9.35 0.38 5.89
N GLU A 49 10.44 -0.38 6.01
CA GLU A 49 10.57 -1.66 5.29
C GLU A 49 9.50 -2.69 5.68
N ASN A 50 9.07 -2.68 6.94
CA ASN A 50 8.04 -3.58 7.45
C ASN A 50 6.63 -3.13 7.02
N ILE A 51 5.99 -3.93 6.16
CA ILE A 51 4.67 -3.65 5.59
C ILE A 51 3.59 -3.39 6.65
N PRO A 52 3.42 -4.22 7.70
CA PRO A 52 2.47 -3.93 8.78
C PRO A 52 2.65 -2.54 9.42
N LYS A 53 3.91 -2.18 9.77
CA LYS A 53 4.21 -0.85 10.34
C LYS A 53 3.92 0.28 9.35
N ALA A 54 4.24 0.08 8.06
CA ALA A 54 3.95 1.04 7.01
C ALA A 54 2.44 1.28 6.84
N ILE A 55 1.63 0.22 6.86
CA ILE A 55 0.17 0.32 6.77
C ILE A 55 -0.40 1.07 7.98
N ILE A 56 0.02 0.73 9.20
CA ILE A 56 -0.43 1.43 10.42
C ILE A 56 -0.09 2.92 10.34
N LYS A 57 1.12 3.26 9.90
CA LYS A 57 1.56 4.64 9.73
C LYS A 57 0.74 5.36 8.65
N ALA A 58 0.53 4.73 7.50
CA ALA A 58 -0.25 5.28 6.40
C ALA A 58 -1.68 5.61 6.85
N LYS A 59 -2.35 4.69 7.55
CA LYS A 59 -3.70 4.90 8.09
C LYS A 59 -3.75 6.05 9.10
N LYS A 60 -2.75 6.17 9.98
CA LYS A 60 -2.67 7.26 10.96
C LYS A 60 -2.41 8.63 10.33
N ASN A 61 -1.65 8.66 9.24
CA ASN A 61 -1.30 9.89 8.52
C ASN A 61 -2.37 10.32 7.50
N ALA A 62 -3.23 9.39 7.06
CA ALA A 62 -4.27 9.69 6.09
C ALA A 62 -5.28 10.69 6.66
N LEU A 63 -5.67 11.67 5.84
CA LEU A 63 -6.78 12.56 6.14
C LEU A 63 -8.09 11.74 6.24
N PRO A 64 -9.14 12.24 6.92
CA PRO A 64 -10.42 11.54 7.02
C PRO A 64 -11.02 11.10 5.67
N ASN A 65 -10.77 11.87 4.60
CA ASN A 65 -11.18 11.56 3.22
C ASN A 65 -9.99 11.21 2.31
N GLY A 66 -8.82 10.95 2.91
CA GLY A 66 -7.61 10.59 2.18
C GLY A 66 -7.64 9.14 1.71
N ILE A 67 -6.86 8.84 0.67
CA ILE A 67 -6.74 7.49 0.12
C ILE A 67 -5.34 6.95 0.43
N VAL A 68 -5.29 5.74 0.98
CA VAL A 68 -4.04 4.98 1.08
C VAL A 68 -4.01 3.96 -0.07
N CYS A 69 -3.08 4.13 -1.01
CA CYS A 69 -2.86 3.20 -2.11
C CYS A 69 -1.68 2.29 -1.81
N ILE A 70 -1.89 0.96 -1.85
CA ILE A 70 -0.84 -0.04 -1.70
C ILE A 70 -0.56 -0.65 -3.07
N THR A 71 0.63 -0.40 -3.63
CA THR A 71 0.99 -0.78 -5.01
C THR A 71 2.48 -1.12 -5.15
N GLY A 72 2.96 -1.28 -6.39
CA GLY A 72 4.36 -1.46 -6.78
C GLY A 72 4.70 -2.90 -7.15
N SER A 73 4.23 -3.90 -6.38
CA SER A 73 4.44 -5.30 -6.72
C SER A 73 3.35 -6.21 -6.16
N ILE A 74 3.12 -7.37 -6.81
CA ILE A 74 2.19 -8.38 -6.31
C ILE A 74 2.60 -8.95 -4.95
N PHE A 75 3.91 -8.97 -4.64
CA PHE A 75 4.41 -9.41 -3.34
C PHE A 75 4.07 -8.39 -2.24
N THR A 76 4.26 -7.10 -2.50
CA THR A 76 3.86 -6.01 -1.60
C THR A 76 2.35 -6.09 -1.31
N VAL A 77 1.54 -6.21 -2.37
CA VAL A 77 0.08 -6.31 -2.24
C VAL A 77 -0.33 -7.60 -1.52
N GLY A 78 0.34 -8.72 -1.80
CA GLY A 78 0.07 -10.00 -1.16
C GLY A 78 0.31 -9.97 0.35
N GLU A 79 1.47 -9.48 0.79
CA GLU A 79 1.80 -9.33 2.22
C GLU A 79 0.88 -8.32 2.90
N ALA A 80 0.57 -7.20 2.24
CA ALA A 80 -0.38 -6.22 2.76
C ALA A 80 -1.78 -6.81 2.94
N LYS A 81 -2.27 -7.57 1.95
CA LYS A 81 -3.56 -8.24 2.01
C LYS A 81 -3.60 -9.25 3.18
N GLN A 82 -2.55 -10.04 3.36
CA GLN A 82 -2.45 -10.97 4.50
C GLN A 82 -2.52 -10.25 5.84
N TYR A 83 -1.86 -9.11 5.97
CA TYR A 83 -1.94 -8.29 7.17
C TYR A 83 -3.36 -7.74 7.40
N LEU A 84 -3.96 -7.13 6.37
CA LEU A 84 -5.28 -6.49 6.45
C LEU A 84 -6.41 -7.47 6.73
N ILE A 85 -6.37 -8.70 6.20
CA ILE A 85 -7.38 -9.73 6.49
C ILE A 85 -7.38 -10.15 7.97
N ASN A 86 -6.20 -10.13 8.60
CA ASN A 86 -6.03 -10.53 9.99
C ASN A 86 -6.15 -9.36 10.99
N GLU A 87 -6.39 -8.15 10.49
CA GLU A 87 -6.51 -6.95 11.32
C GLU A 87 -7.85 -6.99 12.09
N PRO A 88 -7.85 -6.68 13.40
CA PRO A 88 -9.05 -6.77 14.23
C PRO A 88 -10.20 -5.88 13.73
N ASP A 89 -9.89 -4.72 13.12
CA ASP A 89 -10.87 -3.80 12.55
C ASP A 89 -11.54 -4.30 11.25
N ASN A 90 -10.95 -5.31 10.58
CA ASN A 90 -11.49 -5.88 9.34
C ASN A 90 -12.42 -7.08 9.59
N LYS A 91 -12.67 -7.46 10.85
CA LYS A 91 -13.63 -8.51 11.21
C LYS A 91 -15.08 -8.01 11.27
N ILE A 92 -15.46 -7.04 10.43
CA ILE A 92 -16.81 -6.48 10.37
C ILE A 92 -17.33 -6.57 8.93
N ASN A 93 -18.45 -7.28 8.78
CA ASN A 93 -19.29 -7.50 7.58
C ASN A 93 -18.97 -8.70 6.68
N SER A 94 -18.77 -9.89 7.26
CA SER A 94 -19.28 -11.11 6.62
C SER A 94 -20.56 -11.56 7.33
N SER A 95 -21.61 -10.75 7.27
CA SER A 95 -22.96 -11.29 7.38
C SER A 95 -23.19 -12.16 6.13
N PRO A 96 -23.57 -13.44 6.26
CA PRO A 96 -23.90 -14.25 5.10
C PRO A 96 -25.09 -13.57 4.40
N PHE A 97 -24.97 -13.34 3.09
CA PHE A 97 -26.11 -13.00 2.25
C PHE A 97 -27.18 -14.09 2.46
N THR A 98 -28.19 -13.82 3.28
CA THR A 98 -29.38 -14.65 3.34
C THR A 98 -30.15 -14.41 2.06
N GLY A 99 -30.31 -15.49 1.28
CA GLY A 99 -30.94 -15.47 -0.03
C GLY A 99 -32.29 -14.76 -0.02
N LEU A 100 -32.51 -13.97 -1.07
CA LEU A 100 -33.81 -13.41 -1.41
C LEU A 100 -34.88 -14.52 -1.39
N HIS A 101 -35.83 -14.36 -0.49
CA HIS A 101 -37.09 -15.09 -0.48
C HIS A 101 -37.88 -14.66 -1.73
N LEU A 102 -37.91 -15.52 -2.75
CA LEU A 102 -38.84 -15.41 -3.86
C LEU A 102 -40.19 -15.94 -3.37
N ASN A 103 -41.08 -15.05 -2.98
CA ASN A 103 -42.50 -15.39 -2.83
C ASN A 103 -43.07 -15.58 -4.24
N GLY A 104 -43.40 -16.83 -4.56
CA GLY A 104 -44.39 -17.18 -5.59
C GLY A 104 -45.81 -17.12 -5.05
#